data_AF-A0AAD8P0G5-F1
#
_entry.id   AF-A0AAD8P0G5-F1
#
_cell.length_a   1.000
_cell.length_b   1.000
_cell.length_c   1.000
_cell.angle_alpha   90.00
_cell.angle_beta   90.00
_cell.angle_gamma   90.00
#
_symmetry.space_group_name_H-M   'P 1'
#
loop_
_entity.id
_entity.type
_entity.pdbx_description
1 polymer ?
#
loop_
_entity_poly.entity_id
_entity_poly.type
_entity_poly.pdbx_seq_one_letter_code
_entity_poly.pdbx_strand_id
1 'polypeptide(L)'
;MSKASNHPSLINNHKKSLHFDLLRTCHISQTLFTNSLTLITTSISIPPSSSTMTDAPEPPSTPSQPPPVYIHPRREPFEHGLIPLQKLIFTDGAQTLTSIRDKLLQFPPIENRQHRVNSVAISESLQISHEHARLVVDAIASVLYSDLDPIVTAKADEVDAVGVNVYDLVIFLYIQSYKRLLPRGHKDSAAVADVWPSTSAFDGFLSALTPLQLVRSNSRRSMPSQADEEAHQLSYLQKHIGNIVSLLADPVEGEGEDSLVLTMEKFEHLGFLIYFGEKGMEKTPLSQNAPFFANSDPDMPAVPVPASQVHDWILQNISDALDRISERAAAKENGQTSPSDQDVLMTDVSPNSKTPTSGKGPSFIEGVSKQSYVKQASELTGSFVKVVNCHESVIYVLAPLKYATIYGCSDATIVLGAVGKAVRIEHCERVHVIAAAKRICIANCRECIFFLGVNQQPLIVGDNHKLQVAPYNTFYPLLEEHMKQVGIEATPNRWGEAVALGLIDPHDSHSHPAGISDCQAESATHLDPDQFTNFLIPNWLEGQASGTTKDNPFPLPDAYLSSQRRNENNLVEVKQILKEAPLEDSRKKELSTALHVYFKDWLYASGNIRQLYCLQGE
;
A
#
# COMPACT_ATOMS: atom_id res chain seq x y z
N MET A 1 50.34 54.66 -12.10
CA MET A 1 49.35 54.08 -13.04
C MET A 1 49.82 52.66 -13.35
N SER A 2 49.28 51.66 -12.64
CA SER A 2 48.23 50.72 -13.11
C SER A 2 48.75 49.74 -14.16
N LYS A 3 48.61 48.41 -14.09
CA LYS A 3 47.98 47.42 -13.18
C LYS A 3 48.53 46.06 -13.64
N ALA A 4 48.84 45.14 -12.72
CA ALA A 4 49.03 43.73 -13.01
C ALA A 4 47.68 43.01 -12.84
N SER A 5 47.25 42.22 -13.83
CA SER A 5 46.03 41.41 -13.77
C SER A 5 46.34 39.98 -13.33
N ASN A 6 45.85 39.62 -12.15
CA ASN A 6 45.80 38.24 -11.64
C ASN A 6 44.67 37.45 -12.34
N HIS A 7 44.96 36.22 -12.74
CA HIS A 7 43.98 35.20 -13.14
C HIS A 7 43.75 34.23 -11.96
N PRO A 8 42.52 34.09 -11.43
CA PRO A 8 42.15 32.93 -10.63
C PRO A 8 40.79 32.37 -11.09
N SER A 9 40.78 31.46 -12.06
CA SER A 9 39.54 30.82 -12.54
C SER A 9 39.54 29.28 -12.54
N LEU A 10 40.68 28.62 -12.30
CA LEU A 10 40.76 27.14 -12.30
C LEU A 10 40.74 26.50 -10.90
N ILE A 11 41.17 27.22 -9.85
CA ILE A 11 41.24 26.70 -8.48
C ILE A 11 39.86 26.72 -7.78
N ASN A 12 38.94 27.59 -8.22
CA ASN A 12 37.60 27.69 -7.64
C ASN A 12 36.63 26.60 -8.11
N ASN A 13 36.86 25.98 -9.27
CA ASN A 13 35.98 24.90 -9.76
C ASN A 13 36.29 23.55 -9.08
N HIS A 14 37.57 23.24 -8.79
CA HIS A 14 37.93 22.06 -8.02
C HIS A 14 37.50 22.14 -6.55
N LYS A 15 37.56 23.33 -5.93
CA LYS A 15 37.04 23.53 -4.57
C LYS A 15 35.52 23.38 -4.49
N LYS A 16 34.77 23.79 -5.52
CA LYS A 16 33.30 23.59 -5.55
C LYS A 16 32.92 22.11 -5.70
N SER A 17 33.66 21.33 -6.49
CA SER A 17 33.41 19.89 -6.65
C SER A 17 33.62 19.12 -5.34
N LEU A 18 34.76 19.32 -4.68
CA LEU A 18 35.07 18.72 -3.37
C LEU A 18 34.10 19.14 -2.25
N HIS A 19 33.55 20.36 -2.33
CA HIS A 19 32.61 20.90 -1.36
C HIS A 19 31.17 20.41 -1.55
N PHE A 20 30.82 19.94 -2.75
CA PHE A 20 29.55 19.25 -3.03
C PHE A 20 29.59 17.78 -2.61
N ASP A 21 30.74 17.11 -2.74
CA ASP A 21 30.90 15.72 -2.30
C ASP A 21 30.87 15.59 -0.76
N LEU A 22 31.47 16.56 -0.04
CA LEU A 22 31.50 16.57 1.44
C LEU A 22 30.10 16.58 2.08
N LEU A 23 29.15 17.31 1.47
CA LEU A 23 27.77 17.46 1.96
C LEU A 23 26.84 16.33 1.46
N ARG A 24 27.24 15.59 0.41
CA ARG A 24 26.47 14.44 -0.13
C ARG A 24 26.73 13.15 0.65
N THR A 25 27.91 13.00 1.26
CA THR A 25 28.18 11.92 2.21
C THR A 25 27.38 12.12 3.50
N CYS A 26 26.22 11.46 3.56
CA CYS A 26 25.17 11.51 4.60
C CYS A 26 25.60 11.14 6.03
N HIS A 27 26.90 11.05 6.27
CA HIS A 27 27.47 10.44 7.46
C HIS A 27 28.09 11.52 8.39
N ILE A 28 28.33 12.75 7.89
CA ILE A 28 28.74 13.93 8.68
C ILE A 28 27.55 14.48 9.50
N SER A 29 26.34 14.41 8.95
CA SER A 29 25.12 14.94 9.56
C SER A 29 24.75 14.25 10.88
N GLN A 30 24.81 12.92 10.92
CA GLN A 30 24.33 12.13 12.07
C GLN A 30 25.38 11.95 13.18
N THR A 31 26.69 11.97 12.87
CA THR A 31 27.70 11.95 13.95
C THR A 31 27.87 13.31 14.63
N LEU A 32 27.51 14.40 13.97
CA LEU A 32 27.34 15.70 14.63
C LEU A 32 26.08 15.71 15.51
N PHE A 33 25.03 14.98 15.11
CA PHE A 33 23.80 14.81 15.88
C PHE A 33 24.03 14.06 17.21
N THR A 34 24.78 12.94 17.20
CA THR A 34 25.12 12.20 18.42
C THR A 34 26.04 12.97 19.38
N ASN A 35 26.91 13.85 18.86
CA ASN A 35 27.79 14.67 19.69
C ASN A 35 27.10 15.91 20.29
N SER A 36 25.97 16.33 19.72
CA SER A 36 25.19 17.46 20.26
C SER A 36 24.18 17.04 21.34
N LEU A 37 23.78 15.75 21.36
CA LEU A 37 22.90 15.15 22.38
C LEU A 37 23.60 14.84 23.70
N THR A 38 24.92 14.72 23.72
CA THR A 38 25.70 14.46 24.95
C THR A 38 25.88 15.68 25.86
N LEU A 39 25.34 16.84 25.48
CA LEU A 39 25.48 18.10 26.21
C LEU A 39 24.20 18.60 26.92
N ILE A 40 23.07 17.87 26.86
CA ILE A 40 21.79 18.37 27.41
C ILE A 40 21.21 17.50 28.55
N THR A 41 21.69 16.29 28.82
CA THR A 41 21.14 15.49 29.93
C THR A 41 22.11 15.38 31.11
N THR A 42 22.06 16.37 31.99
CA THR A 42 22.43 16.17 33.40
C THR A 42 21.35 16.74 34.30
N SER A 43 20.99 15.91 35.30
CA SER A 43 20.14 16.16 36.46
C SER A 43 18.62 16.22 36.23
N ILE A 44 17.91 15.19 36.71
CA ILE A 44 17.04 15.23 37.90
C ILE A 44 16.51 13.80 38.15
N SER A 45 16.73 13.28 39.36
CA SER A 45 16.17 12.02 39.86
C SER A 45 15.03 12.32 40.82
N ILE A 46 13.87 11.66 40.68
CA ILE A 46 12.77 11.67 41.65
C ILE A 46 12.22 10.22 41.77
N PRO A 47 11.96 9.71 42.99
CA PRO A 47 11.63 8.30 43.23
C PRO A 47 10.13 7.97 43.04
N PRO A 48 9.76 6.68 42.92
CA PRO A 48 8.39 6.26 42.64
C PRO A 48 7.54 6.17 43.91
N SER A 49 6.30 6.66 43.84
CA SER A 49 5.23 6.41 44.81
C SER A 49 4.27 5.34 44.29
N SER A 50 4.17 4.25 45.03
CA SER A 50 3.23 3.15 44.84
C SER A 50 1.84 3.50 45.37
N SER A 51 0.79 3.31 44.57
CA SER A 51 -0.58 3.21 45.06
C SER A 51 -1.31 2.06 44.36
N THR A 52 -1.52 1.00 45.12
CA THR A 52 -2.46 -0.10 44.85
C THR A 52 -3.89 0.40 44.94
N MET A 53 -4.69 0.17 43.89
CA MET A 53 -6.15 0.31 43.93
C MET A 53 -6.79 -1.03 43.59
N THR A 54 -7.71 -1.41 44.46
CA THR A 54 -8.37 -2.70 44.62
C THR A 54 -9.50 -2.86 43.60
N ASP A 55 -9.56 -4.05 42.99
CA ASP A 55 -10.56 -4.47 42.00
C ASP A 55 -11.95 -4.65 42.65
N ALA A 56 -13.00 -4.17 42.00
CA ALA A 56 -14.40 -4.39 42.40
C ALA A 56 -15.16 -5.10 41.26
N PRO A 57 -15.96 -6.13 41.55
CA PRO A 57 -16.47 -7.06 40.52
C PRO A 57 -17.66 -6.48 39.73
N GLU A 58 -17.60 -6.59 38.40
CA GLU A 58 -18.69 -6.29 37.47
C GLU A 58 -19.88 -7.27 37.62
N PRO A 59 -21.13 -6.81 37.44
CA PRO A 59 -22.31 -7.68 37.46
C PRO A 59 -22.47 -8.45 36.13
N PRO A 60 -23.12 -9.63 36.17
CA PRO A 60 -23.16 -10.56 35.04
C PRO A 60 -24.01 -10.04 33.87
N SER A 61 -23.41 -9.98 32.69
CA SER A 61 -24.07 -9.67 31.42
C SER A 61 -25.01 -10.79 30.99
N THR A 62 -26.26 -10.44 30.70
CA THR A 62 -27.24 -11.29 30.01
C THR A 62 -26.73 -11.70 28.61
N PRO A 63 -27.13 -12.87 28.08
CA PRO A 63 -26.64 -13.36 26.80
C PRO A 63 -27.12 -12.43 25.67
N SER A 64 -26.20 -11.68 25.08
CA SER A 64 -26.44 -10.94 23.84
C SER A 64 -26.72 -11.93 22.71
N GLN A 65 -27.77 -11.68 21.92
CA GLN A 65 -27.97 -12.36 20.65
C GLN A 65 -26.68 -12.25 19.82
N PRO A 66 -26.27 -13.30 19.09
CA PRO A 66 -25.09 -13.22 18.24
C PRO A 66 -25.24 -12.03 17.29
N PRO A 67 -24.19 -11.21 17.13
CA PRO A 67 -24.25 -10.06 16.26
C PRO A 67 -24.66 -10.51 14.85
N PRO A 68 -25.54 -9.76 14.19
CA PRO A 68 -25.99 -10.11 12.86
C PRO A 68 -24.81 -10.11 11.87
N VAL A 69 -24.69 -11.19 11.13
CA VAL A 69 -23.61 -11.42 10.15
C VAL A 69 -24.03 -10.83 8.80
N TYR A 70 -23.17 -10.01 8.19
CA TYR A 70 -23.47 -9.32 6.94
C TYR A 70 -22.47 -9.68 5.85
N ILE A 71 -22.93 -9.61 4.59
CA ILE A 71 -22.07 -9.74 3.43
C ILE A 71 -21.21 -8.48 3.28
N HIS A 72 -19.92 -8.70 3.00
CA HIS A 72 -18.95 -7.66 2.71
C HIS A 72 -18.12 -8.08 1.48
N PRO A 73 -17.79 -7.14 0.58
CA PRO A 73 -16.84 -7.42 -0.47
C PRO A 73 -15.43 -7.50 0.12
N ARG A 74 -14.60 -8.40 -0.42
CA ARG A 74 -13.16 -8.40 -0.20
C ARG A 74 -12.53 -7.34 -1.06
N ARG A 75 -11.73 -6.47 -0.46
CA ARG A 75 -11.13 -5.32 -1.15
C ARG A 75 -9.92 -5.73 -1.95
N GLU A 76 -9.22 -6.76 -1.48
CA GLU A 76 -7.90 -7.17 -1.94
C GLU A 76 -7.88 -7.51 -3.43
N PRO A 77 -8.84 -8.28 -4.00
CA PRO A 77 -8.87 -8.54 -5.43
C PRO A 77 -9.06 -7.27 -6.27
N PHE A 78 -9.92 -6.35 -5.81
CA PHE A 78 -10.18 -5.09 -6.52
C PHE A 78 -9.06 -4.07 -6.34
N GLU A 79 -8.36 -4.07 -5.20
CA GLU A 79 -7.33 -3.08 -4.89
C GLU A 79 -5.93 -3.52 -5.35
N HIS A 80 -5.56 -4.78 -5.15
CA HIS A 80 -4.21 -5.31 -5.40
C HIS A 80 -4.15 -6.36 -6.51
N GLY A 81 -5.30 -6.86 -6.97
CA GLY A 81 -5.42 -7.94 -7.94
C GLY A 81 -5.54 -7.50 -9.40
N LEU A 82 -5.88 -6.23 -9.69
CA LEU A 82 -6.02 -5.78 -11.07
C LEU A 82 -4.66 -5.71 -11.77
N ILE A 83 -4.61 -6.21 -13.00
CA ILE A 83 -3.41 -6.24 -13.85
C ILE A 83 -3.71 -5.47 -15.13
N PRO A 84 -2.91 -4.44 -15.48
CA PRO A 84 -3.13 -3.55 -16.63
C PRO A 84 -2.80 -4.22 -17.98
N LEU A 85 -3.35 -5.40 -18.23
CA LEU A 85 -3.19 -6.15 -19.46
C LEU A 85 -4.54 -6.19 -20.19
N GLN A 86 -4.65 -5.47 -21.30
CA GLN A 86 -5.86 -5.44 -22.14
C GLN A 86 -6.33 -6.84 -22.55
N LYS A 87 -5.40 -7.79 -22.74
CA LYS A 87 -5.71 -9.19 -23.09
C LYS A 87 -6.47 -9.95 -21.98
N LEU A 88 -6.50 -9.44 -20.75
CA LEU A 88 -7.25 -10.02 -19.65
C LEU A 88 -8.65 -9.44 -19.50
N ILE A 89 -9.01 -8.44 -20.31
CA ILE A 89 -10.30 -7.74 -20.24
C ILE A 89 -11.17 -8.18 -21.41
N PHE A 90 -12.31 -8.78 -21.08
CA PHE A 90 -13.22 -9.36 -22.07
C PHE A 90 -14.51 -8.54 -22.16
N THR A 91 -14.94 -8.20 -23.38
CA THR A 91 -16.19 -7.45 -23.61
C THR A 91 -17.44 -8.29 -23.35
N ASP A 92 -17.38 -9.59 -23.66
CA ASP A 92 -18.37 -10.59 -23.28
C ASP A 92 -17.72 -11.57 -22.30
N GLY A 93 -17.57 -11.08 -21.06
CA GLY A 93 -16.86 -11.78 -20.00
C GLY A 93 -17.43 -13.16 -19.71
N ALA A 94 -18.76 -13.32 -19.71
CA ALA A 94 -19.39 -14.59 -19.37
C ALA A 94 -19.11 -15.67 -20.42
N GLN A 95 -19.44 -15.45 -21.69
CA GLN A 95 -19.29 -16.48 -22.73
C GLN A 95 -17.82 -16.84 -22.99
N THR A 96 -16.96 -15.82 -23.04
CA THR A 96 -15.53 -16.02 -23.32
C THR A 96 -14.85 -16.77 -22.18
N LEU A 97 -15.16 -16.41 -20.93
CA LEU A 97 -14.56 -17.07 -19.77
C LEU A 97 -15.11 -18.48 -19.54
N THR A 98 -16.36 -18.78 -19.91
CA THR A 98 -16.87 -20.16 -19.93
C THR A 98 -16.04 -21.03 -20.87
N SER A 99 -15.76 -20.54 -22.09
CA SER A 99 -14.94 -21.27 -23.06
C SER A 99 -13.50 -21.47 -22.56
N ILE A 100 -12.92 -20.46 -21.91
CA ILE A 100 -11.58 -20.53 -21.32
C ILE A 100 -11.56 -21.49 -20.13
N ARG A 101 -12.56 -21.44 -19.24
CA ARG A 101 -12.71 -22.36 -18.10
C ARG A 101 -12.74 -23.81 -18.60
N ASP A 102 -13.58 -24.12 -19.57
CA ASP A 102 -13.73 -25.48 -20.08
C ASP A 102 -12.44 -25.98 -20.75
N LYS A 103 -11.73 -25.09 -21.45
CA LYS A 103 -10.39 -25.38 -21.99
C LYS A 103 -9.37 -25.64 -20.87
N LEU A 104 -9.38 -24.85 -19.80
CA LEU A 104 -8.46 -25.00 -18.67
C LEU A 104 -8.72 -26.29 -17.87
N LEU A 105 -9.98 -26.71 -17.73
CA LEU A 105 -10.35 -27.96 -17.06
C LEU A 105 -9.94 -29.22 -17.84
N GLN A 106 -9.63 -29.10 -19.13
CA GLN A 106 -9.13 -30.23 -19.95
C GLN A 106 -7.64 -30.50 -19.74
N PHE A 107 -6.89 -29.60 -19.10
CA PHE A 107 -5.47 -29.84 -18.79
C PHE A 107 -5.32 -30.93 -17.71
N PRO A 108 -4.23 -31.71 -17.76
CA PRO A 108 -4.01 -32.77 -16.78
C PRO A 108 -3.82 -32.21 -15.37
N PRO A 109 -4.24 -32.95 -14.33
CA PRO A 109 -4.07 -32.52 -12.94
C PRO A 109 -2.59 -32.40 -12.59
N ILE A 110 -2.25 -31.39 -11.79
CA ILE A 110 -0.89 -31.11 -11.34
C ILE A 110 -0.67 -31.80 -10.00
N GLU A 111 0.32 -32.69 -9.89
CA GLU A 111 0.68 -33.39 -8.63
C GLU A 111 -0.52 -34.03 -7.90
N ASN A 112 -1.45 -34.64 -8.64
CA ASN A 112 -2.71 -35.21 -8.15
C ASN A 112 -3.73 -34.20 -7.56
N ARG A 113 -3.50 -32.89 -7.73
CA ARG A 113 -4.49 -31.84 -7.43
C ARG A 113 -5.36 -31.60 -8.65
N GLN A 114 -6.65 -31.85 -8.51
CA GLN A 114 -7.63 -31.58 -9.55
C GLN A 114 -7.82 -30.07 -9.74
N HIS A 115 -8.23 -29.66 -10.94
CA HIS A 115 -8.62 -28.28 -11.27
C HIS A 115 -7.55 -27.21 -11.03
N ARG A 116 -6.26 -27.56 -11.03
CA ARG A 116 -5.17 -26.57 -10.97
C ARG A 116 -4.39 -26.50 -12.28
N VAL A 117 -4.01 -25.28 -12.65
CA VAL A 117 -3.29 -24.97 -13.90
C VAL A 117 -2.05 -24.13 -13.62
N ASN A 118 -0.98 -24.36 -14.39
CA ASN A 118 0.29 -23.65 -14.26
C ASN A 118 0.39 -22.48 -15.26
N SER A 119 1.48 -21.71 -15.21
CA SER A 119 1.66 -20.55 -16.08
C SER A 119 1.71 -20.92 -17.57
N VAL A 120 2.10 -22.15 -17.92
CA VAL A 120 2.10 -22.65 -19.31
C VAL A 120 0.68 -22.81 -19.83
N ALA A 121 -0.17 -23.53 -19.09
CA ALA A 121 -1.58 -23.73 -19.45
C ALA A 121 -2.35 -22.39 -19.54
N ILE A 122 -2.05 -21.44 -18.64
CA ILE A 122 -2.62 -20.08 -18.67
C ILE A 122 -2.14 -19.31 -19.92
N SER A 123 -0.84 -19.36 -20.23
CA SER A 123 -0.27 -18.71 -21.41
C SER A 123 -0.90 -19.22 -22.71
N GLU A 124 -1.09 -20.54 -22.84
CA GLU A 124 -1.73 -21.17 -24.01
C GLU A 124 -3.25 -20.89 -24.09
N SER A 125 -3.91 -20.79 -22.95
CA SER A 125 -5.36 -20.54 -22.89
C SER A 125 -5.71 -19.09 -23.19
N LEU A 126 -4.94 -18.14 -22.65
CA LEU A 126 -5.16 -16.70 -22.80
C LEU A 126 -4.36 -16.06 -23.95
N GLN A 127 -3.47 -16.81 -24.60
CA GLN A 127 -2.58 -16.31 -25.67
C GLN A 127 -1.76 -15.09 -25.22
N ILE A 128 -1.22 -15.16 -24.00
CA ILE A 128 -0.32 -14.18 -23.38
C ILE A 128 1.09 -14.76 -23.24
N SER A 129 2.10 -13.93 -23.04
CA SER A 129 3.47 -14.42 -22.77
C SER A 129 3.52 -15.23 -21.47
N HIS A 130 4.49 -16.13 -21.37
CA HIS A 130 4.71 -16.91 -20.15
C HIS A 130 4.95 -16.00 -18.93
N GLU A 131 5.69 -14.91 -19.10
CA GLU A 131 5.93 -13.91 -18.04
C GLU A 131 4.62 -13.24 -17.57
N HIS A 132 3.71 -12.89 -18.49
CA HIS A 132 2.41 -12.34 -18.11
C HIS A 132 1.52 -13.38 -17.44
N ALA A 133 1.55 -14.64 -17.89
CA ALA A 133 0.85 -15.72 -17.21
C ALA A 133 1.37 -15.94 -15.79
N ARG A 134 2.69 -15.84 -15.61
CA ARG A 134 3.31 -15.91 -14.30
C ARG A 134 2.89 -14.76 -13.38
N LEU A 135 2.81 -13.54 -13.92
CA LEU A 135 2.28 -12.38 -13.21
C LEU A 135 0.82 -12.58 -12.76
N VAL A 136 -0.02 -13.22 -13.58
CA VAL A 136 -1.41 -13.57 -13.22
C VAL A 136 -1.42 -14.51 -12.02
N VAL A 137 -0.58 -15.55 -12.02
CA VAL A 137 -0.46 -16.49 -10.89
C VAL A 137 0.00 -15.78 -9.62
N ASP A 138 1.06 -14.98 -9.72
CA ASP A 138 1.61 -14.23 -8.58
C ASP A 138 0.60 -13.20 -8.04
N ALA A 139 -0.20 -12.57 -8.91
CA ALA A 139 -1.26 -11.66 -8.51
C ALA A 139 -2.39 -12.38 -7.75
N ILE A 140 -2.86 -13.53 -8.25
CA ILE A 140 -3.88 -14.34 -7.57
C ILE A 140 -3.36 -14.79 -6.20
N ALA A 141 -2.14 -15.32 -6.13
CA ALA A 141 -1.49 -15.71 -4.88
C ALA A 141 -1.42 -14.55 -3.87
N SER A 142 -1.25 -13.31 -4.36
CA SER A 142 -1.21 -12.12 -3.51
C SER A 142 -2.59 -11.67 -3.00
N VAL A 143 -3.71 -12.05 -3.62
CA VAL A 143 -5.06 -11.60 -3.22
C VAL A 143 -5.96 -12.70 -2.67
N LEU A 144 -5.53 -13.96 -2.77
CA LEU A 144 -6.23 -15.09 -2.15
C LEU A 144 -6.38 -14.87 -0.63
N TYR A 145 -7.59 -15.08 -0.13
CA TYR A 145 -7.91 -14.87 1.28
C TYR A 145 -7.38 -16.00 2.17
N SER A 146 -7.44 -17.25 1.68
CA SER A 146 -7.01 -18.43 2.42
C SER A 146 -5.48 -18.54 2.42
N ASP A 147 -4.88 -18.34 3.58
CA ASP A 147 -3.43 -18.55 3.76
C ASP A 147 -3.05 -20.06 3.73
N LEU A 148 -4.05 -20.96 3.67
CA LEU A 148 -3.86 -22.41 3.56
C LEU A 148 -3.67 -22.89 2.12
N ASP A 149 -4.01 -22.07 1.11
CA ASP A 149 -3.77 -22.48 -0.28
C ASP A 149 -2.26 -22.59 -0.53
N PRO A 150 -1.77 -23.72 -1.09
CA PRO A 150 -0.35 -23.94 -1.29
C PRO A 150 0.32 -22.87 -2.17
N ILE A 151 -0.41 -22.17 -3.05
CA ILE A 151 0.18 -21.13 -3.91
C ILE A 151 0.60 -19.88 -3.12
N VAL A 152 -0.04 -19.62 -1.98
CA VAL A 152 0.24 -18.44 -1.15
C VAL A 152 1.60 -18.58 -0.46
N THR A 153 1.95 -19.81 -0.07
CA THR A 153 3.21 -20.14 0.63
C THR A 153 4.29 -20.70 -0.29
N ALA A 154 3.97 -21.02 -1.54
CA ALA A 154 4.92 -21.51 -2.53
C ALA A 154 6.09 -20.54 -2.74
N LYS A 155 7.30 -21.11 -2.84
CA LYS A 155 8.51 -20.38 -3.25
C LYS A 155 8.46 -20.11 -4.75
N ALA A 156 9.25 -19.13 -5.20
CA ALA A 156 9.29 -18.73 -6.62
C ALA A 156 9.47 -19.92 -7.59
N ASP A 157 10.29 -20.90 -7.24
CA ASP A 157 10.57 -22.06 -8.09
C ASP A 157 9.46 -23.14 -8.06
N GLU A 158 8.59 -23.12 -7.05
CA GLU A 158 7.55 -24.14 -6.82
C GLU A 158 6.18 -23.70 -7.34
N VAL A 159 5.97 -22.41 -7.60
CA VAL A 159 4.67 -21.84 -8.01
C VAL A 159 4.07 -22.55 -9.24
N ASP A 160 4.86 -22.91 -10.24
CA ASP A 160 4.35 -23.62 -11.43
C ASP A 160 4.05 -25.12 -11.17
N ALA A 161 4.71 -25.72 -10.18
CA ALA A 161 4.41 -27.07 -9.71
C ALA A 161 3.16 -27.12 -8.83
N VAL A 162 2.79 -26.01 -8.18
CA VAL A 162 1.55 -25.90 -7.41
C VAL A 162 0.36 -25.51 -8.29
N GLY A 163 0.55 -24.52 -9.18
CA GLY A 163 -0.50 -23.96 -10.03
C GLY A 163 -1.59 -23.22 -9.27
N VAL A 164 -2.55 -22.66 -10.00
CA VAL A 164 -3.71 -21.92 -9.46
C VAL A 164 -4.99 -22.71 -9.74
N ASN A 165 -5.96 -22.66 -8.82
CA ASN A 165 -7.27 -23.25 -9.05
C ASN A 165 -7.99 -22.53 -10.20
N VAL A 166 -8.56 -23.30 -11.14
CA VAL A 166 -9.24 -22.77 -12.34
C VAL A 166 -10.42 -21.87 -11.99
N TYR A 167 -11.19 -22.17 -10.94
CA TYR A 167 -12.34 -21.37 -10.55
C TYR A 167 -11.92 -20.01 -9.97
N ASP A 168 -10.90 -19.97 -9.10
CA ASP A 168 -10.33 -18.72 -8.59
C ASP A 168 -9.74 -17.88 -9.74
N LEU A 169 -9.06 -18.52 -10.69
CA LEU A 169 -8.53 -17.86 -11.88
C LEU A 169 -9.63 -17.25 -12.75
N VAL A 170 -10.73 -17.96 -13.00
CA VAL A 170 -11.83 -17.45 -13.82
C VAL A 170 -12.54 -16.27 -13.15
N ILE A 171 -12.76 -16.33 -11.84
CA ILE A 171 -13.28 -15.21 -11.05
C ILE A 171 -12.31 -14.01 -11.13
N PHE A 172 -11.01 -14.27 -10.94
CA PHE A 172 -9.97 -13.25 -11.02
C PHE A 172 -9.92 -12.57 -12.40
N LEU A 173 -10.05 -13.33 -13.48
CA LEU A 173 -10.09 -12.79 -14.85
C LEU A 173 -11.37 -11.99 -15.09
N TYR A 174 -12.51 -12.45 -14.56
CA TYR A 174 -13.78 -11.73 -14.68
C TYR A 174 -13.71 -10.34 -14.05
N ILE A 175 -13.09 -10.20 -12.86
CA ILE A 175 -12.97 -8.90 -12.20
C ILE A 175 -11.97 -7.94 -12.88
N GLN A 176 -11.19 -8.39 -13.87
CA GLN A 176 -10.32 -7.47 -14.63
C GLN A 176 -11.16 -6.45 -15.43
N SER A 177 -12.44 -6.70 -15.72
CA SER A 177 -13.30 -5.66 -16.30
C SER A 177 -13.70 -4.55 -15.32
N TYR A 178 -13.39 -4.69 -14.02
CA TYR A 178 -13.68 -3.68 -13.03
C TYR A 178 -12.90 -2.39 -13.32
N LYS A 179 -13.63 -1.27 -13.36
CA LYS A 179 -13.07 0.06 -13.55
C LYS A 179 -13.11 0.80 -12.24
N ARG A 180 -11.95 1.31 -11.82
CA ARG A 180 -11.82 2.14 -10.64
C ARG A 180 -12.31 3.53 -10.99
N LEU A 181 -13.33 4.00 -10.29
CA LEU A 181 -13.74 5.39 -10.38
C LEU A 181 -12.78 6.25 -9.54
N LEU A 182 -12.13 7.21 -10.21
CA LEU A 182 -11.37 8.25 -9.54
C LEU A 182 -12.31 9.44 -9.24
N PRO A 183 -12.06 10.20 -8.15
CA PRO A 183 -12.91 11.31 -7.79
C PRO A 183 -12.66 12.47 -8.76
N ARG A 184 -13.43 12.53 -9.86
CA ARG A 184 -13.42 13.69 -10.75
C ARG A 184 -14.65 13.85 -11.63
N GLY A 185 -15.12 15.10 -11.70
CA GLY A 185 -16.30 15.49 -12.46
C GLY A 185 -16.09 15.60 -13.98
N HIS A 186 -16.98 14.97 -14.74
CA HIS A 186 -17.34 15.46 -16.07
C HIS A 186 -18.78 15.07 -16.48
N LYS A 187 -19.30 15.81 -17.45
CA LYS A 187 -20.71 16.21 -17.71
C LYS A 187 -21.64 15.23 -18.44
N ASP A 188 -21.23 14.02 -18.80
CA ASP A 188 -22.02 13.19 -19.73
C ASP A 188 -22.61 11.95 -19.05
N SER A 189 -23.60 12.21 -18.18
CA SER A 189 -24.23 11.23 -17.28
C SER A 189 -25.22 10.25 -17.95
N ALA A 190 -25.37 10.25 -19.28
CA ALA A 190 -26.44 9.50 -19.94
C ALA A 190 -26.00 8.17 -20.60
N ALA A 191 -24.70 7.89 -20.73
CA ALA A 191 -24.19 6.67 -21.37
C ALA A 191 -23.52 5.69 -20.41
N VAL A 192 -23.51 5.98 -19.10
CA VAL A 192 -22.77 5.21 -18.10
C VAL A 192 -23.71 4.86 -16.95
N ALA A 193 -24.41 3.73 -17.07
CA ALA A 193 -25.21 3.17 -15.97
C ALA A 193 -24.35 2.65 -14.79
N ASP A 194 -23.02 2.77 -14.88
CA ASP A 194 -22.01 2.29 -13.93
C ASP A 194 -21.34 3.41 -13.11
N VAL A 195 -21.93 4.62 -13.05
CA VAL A 195 -21.35 5.77 -12.32
C VAL A 195 -22.41 6.49 -11.47
N TRP A 196 -22.16 6.57 -10.16
CA TRP A 196 -22.92 7.35 -9.17
C TRP A 196 -21.98 8.03 -8.15
N PRO A 197 -22.21 9.29 -7.70
CA PRO A 197 -23.20 10.30 -8.12
C PRO A 197 -22.63 11.50 -8.91
N SER A 198 -23.47 11.96 -9.85
CA SER A 198 -23.71 13.29 -10.44
C SER A 198 -22.76 14.49 -10.18
N THR A 199 -22.32 15.10 -11.30
CA THR A 199 -21.85 16.52 -11.42
C THR A 199 -22.88 17.50 -10.81
N SER A 200 -22.60 18.66 -10.22
CA SER A 200 -21.60 19.70 -10.51
C SER A 200 -21.63 20.78 -9.40
N ALA A 201 -20.49 21.44 -9.13
CA ALA A 201 -20.43 22.89 -8.85
C ALA A 201 -19.00 23.47 -8.93
N PHE A 202 -17.92 22.67 -8.92
CA PHE A 202 -16.56 23.19 -9.09
C PHE A 202 -15.69 22.34 -10.02
N ASP A 203 -15.02 23.07 -10.91
CA ASP A 203 -14.28 22.70 -12.10
C ASP A 203 -13.00 21.87 -11.85
N GLY A 204 -12.55 21.18 -12.89
CA GLY A 204 -11.46 20.19 -12.85
C GLY A 204 -10.07 20.70 -12.43
N PHE A 205 -9.55 20.21 -11.29
CA PHE A 205 -8.32 20.77 -10.67
C PHE A 205 -7.25 19.78 -10.13
N LEU A 206 -7.25 18.54 -10.61
CA LEU A 206 -6.51 17.31 -10.20
C LEU A 206 -5.27 17.04 -11.03
N SER A 207 -5.39 17.34 -12.33
CA SER A 207 -4.43 16.96 -13.36
C SER A 207 -3.63 18.15 -13.85
N ALA A 208 -3.92 19.35 -13.33
CA ALA A 208 -3.25 20.59 -13.70
C ALA A 208 -2.69 21.37 -12.49
N LEU A 209 -2.80 20.86 -11.26
CA LEU A 209 -2.30 21.57 -10.08
C LEU A 209 -1.16 20.85 -9.41
N THR A 210 -0.06 21.59 -9.26
CA THR A 210 0.96 21.33 -8.25
C THR A 210 0.34 21.26 -6.84
N PRO A 211 0.85 20.40 -5.94
CA PRO A 211 0.30 20.16 -4.59
C PRO A 211 -0.01 21.41 -3.75
N LEU A 212 0.73 22.51 -3.95
CA LEU A 212 0.51 23.78 -3.26
C LEU A 212 -0.87 24.42 -3.50
N GLN A 213 -1.57 24.08 -4.59
CA GLN A 213 -2.92 24.59 -4.83
C GLN A 213 -4.02 23.70 -4.24
N LEU A 214 -3.71 22.45 -3.85
CA LEU A 214 -4.65 21.56 -3.16
C LEU A 214 -4.95 22.05 -1.73
N VAL A 215 -3.95 22.61 -1.06
CA VAL A 215 -4.03 23.10 0.34
C VAL A 215 -4.89 24.36 0.48
N ARG A 216 -5.08 25.14 -0.60
CA ARG A 216 -5.88 26.38 -0.59
C ARG A 216 -7.36 26.18 -0.91
N SER A 217 -7.74 25.03 -1.47
CA SER A 217 -9.13 24.70 -1.76
C SER A 217 -9.71 23.93 -0.57
N ASN A 218 -10.81 24.40 0.02
CA ASN A 218 -11.58 23.71 1.07
C ASN A 218 -12.26 22.41 0.57
N SER A 219 -11.54 21.57 -0.18
CA SER A 219 -12.02 20.38 -0.89
C SER A 219 -11.95 19.10 -0.04
N ARG A 220 -12.11 19.20 1.29
CA ARG A 220 -12.21 18.02 2.19
C ARG A 220 -13.46 17.14 1.94
N ARG A 221 -14.30 17.49 0.95
CA ARG A 221 -15.56 16.80 0.59
C ARG A 221 -15.46 15.88 -0.63
N SER A 222 -14.29 15.67 -1.24
CA SER A 222 -14.17 15.02 -2.56
C SER A 222 -13.43 13.68 -2.61
N MET A 223 -13.06 13.08 -1.47
CA MET A 223 -12.44 11.74 -1.45
C MET A 223 -13.47 10.69 -1.01
N PRO A 224 -13.71 9.63 -1.82
CA PRO A 224 -14.56 8.50 -1.46
C PRO A 224 -14.15 7.97 -0.10
N SER A 225 -15.12 7.84 0.79
CA SER A 225 -14.93 7.19 2.06
C SER A 225 -14.76 5.69 1.88
N GLN A 226 -14.27 5.02 2.93
CA GLN A 226 -14.18 3.57 2.96
C GLN A 226 -15.53 2.87 2.69
N ALA A 227 -16.63 3.51 3.08
CA ALA A 227 -17.98 3.01 2.85
C ALA A 227 -18.43 3.20 1.39
N ASP A 228 -17.96 4.28 0.73
CA ASP A 228 -18.25 4.53 -0.68
C ASP A 228 -17.53 3.53 -1.59
N GLU A 229 -16.27 3.20 -1.27
CA GLU A 229 -15.52 2.14 -1.97
C GLU A 229 -16.22 0.77 -1.83
N GLU A 230 -16.72 0.46 -0.63
CA GLU A 230 -17.43 -0.79 -0.32
C GLU A 230 -18.77 -0.86 -1.06
N ALA A 231 -19.54 0.23 -1.05
CA ALA A 231 -20.80 0.32 -1.79
C ALA A 231 -20.58 0.19 -3.30
N HIS A 232 -19.51 0.76 -3.84
CA HIS A 232 -19.19 0.65 -5.26
C HIS A 232 -18.83 -0.79 -5.65
N GLN A 233 -18.02 -1.47 -4.84
CA GLN A 233 -17.72 -2.90 -5.03
C GLN A 233 -18.98 -3.76 -4.94
N LEU A 234 -19.85 -3.50 -3.97
CA LEU A 234 -21.14 -4.21 -3.85
C LEU A 234 -22.05 -3.96 -5.05
N SER A 235 -22.11 -2.73 -5.57
CA SER A 235 -22.89 -2.40 -6.78
C SER A 235 -22.35 -3.12 -8.02
N TYR A 236 -21.02 -3.18 -8.18
CA TYR A 236 -20.40 -4.00 -9.22
C TYR A 236 -20.79 -5.48 -9.08
N LEU A 237 -20.68 -6.04 -7.88
CA LEU A 237 -21.08 -7.42 -7.62
C LEU A 237 -22.57 -7.62 -7.88
N GLN A 238 -23.45 -6.71 -7.48
CA GLN A 238 -24.90 -6.78 -7.75
C GLN A 238 -25.19 -6.93 -9.25
N LYS A 239 -24.48 -6.20 -10.11
CA LYS A 239 -24.65 -6.27 -11.57
C LYS A 239 -24.07 -7.54 -12.17
N HIS A 240 -22.99 -8.07 -11.61
CA HIS A 240 -22.18 -9.10 -12.24
C HIS A 240 -22.27 -10.49 -11.60
N ILE A 241 -22.88 -10.64 -10.42
CA ILE A 241 -22.89 -11.89 -9.67
C ILE A 241 -23.61 -13.02 -10.41
N GLY A 242 -24.67 -12.74 -11.18
CA GLY A 242 -25.35 -13.75 -12.01
C GLY A 242 -24.41 -14.43 -13.00
N ASN A 243 -23.58 -13.65 -13.69
CA ASN A 243 -22.58 -14.18 -14.61
C ASN A 243 -21.48 -14.95 -13.87
N ILE A 244 -21.04 -14.47 -12.70
CA ILE A 244 -20.01 -15.14 -11.89
C ILE A 244 -20.53 -16.48 -11.37
N VAL A 245 -21.77 -16.55 -10.89
CA VAL A 245 -22.41 -17.80 -10.45
C VAL A 245 -22.58 -18.76 -11.63
N SER A 246 -22.99 -18.27 -12.80
CA SER A 246 -23.08 -19.09 -14.02
C SER A 246 -21.71 -19.66 -14.44
N LEU A 247 -20.62 -18.89 -14.29
CA LEU A 247 -19.25 -19.35 -14.54
C LEU A 247 -18.78 -20.45 -13.59
N LEU A 248 -19.36 -20.55 -12.40
CA LEU A 248 -19.03 -21.61 -11.44
C LEU A 248 -19.98 -22.81 -11.56
N ALA A 249 -21.21 -22.61 -12.01
CA ALA A 249 -22.22 -23.66 -12.07
C ALA A 249 -21.95 -24.69 -13.20
N ASP A 250 -22.46 -25.91 -12.97
CA ASP A 250 -22.45 -27.01 -13.92
C ASP A 250 -23.83 -27.18 -14.58
N PRO A 251 -23.90 -27.51 -15.88
CA PRO A 251 -25.16 -27.88 -16.52
C PRO A 251 -25.66 -29.23 -16.02
N VAL A 252 -26.96 -29.36 -15.79
CA VAL A 252 -27.60 -30.62 -15.42
C VAL A 252 -27.83 -31.47 -16.68
N GLU A 253 -27.31 -32.69 -16.68
CA GLU A 253 -27.54 -33.64 -17.78
C GLU A 253 -29.03 -34.00 -17.88
N GLY A 254 -29.69 -33.63 -18.99
CA GLY A 254 -31.04 -34.10 -19.34
C GLY A 254 -32.21 -33.15 -19.07
N GLU A 255 -32.00 -31.97 -18.48
CA GLU A 255 -33.06 -30.98 -18.18
C GLU A 255 -32.80 -29.61 -18.83
N GLY A 256 -32.78 -29.53 -20.17
CA GLY A 256 -32.69 -28.25 -20.91
C GLY A 256 -31.37 -27.47 -20.74
N GLU A 257 -31.04 -26.57 -21.68
CA GLU A 257 -29.76 -25.83 -21.67
C GLU A 257 -29.63 -24.80 -20.53
N ASP A 258 -30.69 -24.55 -19.76
CA ASP A 258 -30.74 -23.48 -18.74
C ASP A 258 -30.70 -23.97 -17.28
N SER A 259 -30.71 -25.29 -17.03
CA SER A 259 -30.68 -25.84 -15.67
C SER A 259 -29.24 -25.94 -15.17
N LEU A 260 -28.77 -24.88 -14.50
CA LEU A 260 -27.45 -24.79 -13.88
C LEU A 260 -27.52 -25.11 -12.38
N VAL A 261 -26.61 -25.94 -11.89
CA VAL A 261 -26.47 -26.28 -10.46
C VAL A 261 -25.08 -25.96 -9.94
N LEU A 262 -24.98 -25.61 -8.66
CA LEU A 262 -23.74 -25.24 -7.99
C LEU A 262 -23.50 -26.19 -6.80
N THR A 263 -22.29 -26.75 -6.74
CA THR A 263 -21.85 -27.57 -5.61
C THR A 263 -21.30 -26.71 -4.47
N MET A 264 -21.22 -27.27 -3.26
CA MET A 264 -20.63 -26.59 -2.10
C MET A 264 -19.17 -26.19 -2.34
N GLU A 265 -18.36 -27.05 -2.97
CA GLU A 265 -16.96 -26.75 -3.31
C GLU A 265 -16.84 -25.53 -4.22
N LYS A 266 -17.67 -25.46 -5.27
CA LYS A 266 -17.66 -24.34 -6.21
C LYS A 266 -18.22 -23.06 -5.60
N PHE A 267 -19.18 -23.18 -4.69
CA PHE A 267 -19.71 -22.05 -3.93
C PHE A 267 -18.64 -21.38 -3.05
N GLU A 268 -17.74 -22.14 -2.42
CA GLU A 268 -16.66 -21.57 -1.60
C GLU A 268 -15.71 -20.66 -2.38
N HIS A 269 -15.57 -20.87 -3.71
CA HIS A 269 -14.76 -19.97 -4.55
C HIS A 269 -15.32 -18.54 -4.64
N LEU A 270 -16.62 -18.32 -4.39
CA LEU A 270 -17.17 -16.97 -4.22
C LEU A 270 -16.56 -16.25 -3.00
N GLY A 271 -16.02 -17.01 -2.05
CA GLY A 271 -15.20 -16.52 -0.96
C GLY A 271 -14.01 -15.67 -1.41
N PHE A 272 -13.57 -15.80 -2.67
CA PHE A 272 -12.58 -14.92 -3.28
C PHE A 272 -13.03 -13.44 -3.30
N LEU A 273 -14.32 -13.17 -3.51
CA LEU A 273 -14.87 -11.83 -3.68
C LEU A 273 -15.67 -11.32 -2.48
N ILE A 274 -16.28 -12.23 -1.71
CA ILE A 274 -17.19 -11.87 -0.62
C ILE A 274 -16.88 -12.67 0.64
N TYR A 275 -17.26 -12.12 1.79
CA TYR A 275 -17.27 -12.84 3.06
C TYR A 275 -18.46 -12.38 3.91
N PHE A 276 -18.82 -13.21 4.88
CA PHE A 276 -19.85 -12.91 5.86
C PHE A 276 -19.19 -12.74 7.23
N GLY A 277 -19.43 -11.62 7.90
CA GLY A 277 -18.79 -11.38 9.20
C GLY A 277 -18.96 -9.97 9.72
N GLU A 278 -18.35 -9.71 10.88
CA GLU A 278 -18.03 -8.35 11.27
C GLU A 278 -16.82 -7.87 10.45
N LYS A 279 -16.82 -6.59 10.08
CA LYS A 279 -15.81 -5.98 9.22
C LYS A 279 -14.39 -6.27 9.73
N GLY A 280 -13.62 -7.04 8.95
CA GLY A 280 -12.22 -7.40 9.26
C GLY A 280 -12.03 -8.63 10.15
N MET A 281 -13.10 -9.34 10.53
CA MET A 281 -13.07 -10.58 11.30
C MET A 281 -13.75 -11.70 10.52
N GLU A 282 -12.99 -12.37 9.66
CA GLU A 282 -13.43 -13.61 9.02
C GLU A 282 -13.29 -14.77 10.01
N LYS A 283 -14.38 -15.48 10.30
CA LYS A 283 -14.35 -16.62 11.23
C LYS A 283 -14.95 -17.90 10.65
N THR A 284 -15.75 -17.84 9.58
CA THR A 284 -16.49 -18.99 9.06
C THR A 284 -16.46 -19.08 7.52
N PRO A 285 -16.35 -20.30 6.95
CA PRO A 285 -16.54 -20.56 5.52
C PRO A 285 -17.87 -20.01 4.99
N LEU A 286 -17.91 -19.73 3.68
CA LEU A 286 -19.07 -19.11 3.06
C LEU A 286 -20.32 -20.00 3.15
N SER A 287 -20.15 -21.30 2.94
CA SER A 287 -21.20 -22.34 3.04
C SER A 287 -21.93 -22.35 4.38
N GLN A 288 -21.25 -22.02 5.48
CA GLN A 288 -21.87 -22.03 6.81
C GLN A 288 -22.89 -20.90 7.00
N ASN A 289 -22.75 -19.82 6.20
CA ASN A 289 -23.68 -18.70 6.22
C ASN A 289 -24.86 -18.89 5.24
N ALA A 290 -24.72 -19.83 4.30
CA ALA A 290 -25.74 -20.11 3.29
C ALA A 290 -26.77 -21.14 3.80
N PRO A 291 -28.08 -20.84 3.78
CA PRO A 291 -29.10 -21.70 4.38
C PRO A 291 -29.25 -23.06 3.67
N PHE A 292 -28.86 -23.15 2.40
CA PHE A 292 -28.95 -24.36 1.58
C PHE A 292 -27.72 -25.28 1.71
N PHE A 293 -26.61 -24.81 2.28
CA PHE A 293 -25.44 -25.65 2.63
C PHE A 293 -25.21 -25.75 4.15
N ALA A 294 -25.96 -24.98 4.94
CA ALA A 294 -25.92 -25.05 6.39
C ALA A 294 -26.23 -26.48 6.87
N ASN A 295 -25.35 -27.03 7.72
CA ASN A 295 -25.42 -28.38 8.28
C ASN A 295 -25.02 -29.54 7.35
N SER A 296 -24.30 -29.25 6.25
CA SER A 296 -23.67 -30.30 5.45
C SER A 296 -22.64 -31.08 6.27
N ASP A 297 -22.75 -32.41 6.28
CA ASP A 297 -21.81 -33.31 6.96
C ASP A 297 -20.61 -33.59 6.02
N PRO A 298 -19.34 -33.54 6.48
CA PRO A 298 -18.19 -33.95 5.69
C PRO A 298 -18.31 -35.35 5.04
N ASP A 299 -19.04 -36.27 5.67
CA ASP A 299 -19.26 -37.63 5.17
C ASP A 299 -20.47 -37.75 4.22
N MET A 300 -21.32 -36.71 4.14
CA MET A 300 -22.49 -36.66 3.24
C MET A 300 -22.58 -35.28 2.57
N PRO A 301 -21.97 -35.11 1.37
CA PRO A 301 -21.93 -33.82 0.70
C PRO A 301 -23.33 -33.32 0.37
N ALA A 302 -23.54 -32.01 0.53
CA ALA A 302 -24.81 -31.40 0.18
C ALA A 302 -25.17 -31.61 -1.29
N VAL A 303 -26.47 -31.77 -1.53
CA VAL A 303 -27.03 -31.85 -2.88
C VAL A 303 -26.71 -30.55 -3.63
N PRO A 304 -26.28 -30.62 -4.90
CA PRO A 304 -26.09 -29.43 -5.72
C PRO A 304 -27.35 -28.54 -5.74
N VAL A 305 -27.15 -27.24 -5.61
CA VAL A 305 -28.23 -26.26 -5.45
C VAL A 305 -28.43 -25.51 -6.77
N PRO A 306 -29.67 -25.22 -7.20
CA PRO A 306 -29.91 -24.43 -8.40
C PRO A 306 -29.17 -23.09 -8.37
N ALA A 307 -28.47 -22.75 -9.46
CA ALA A 307 -27.69 -21.52 -9.59
C ALA A 307 -28.55 -20.26 -9.42
N SER A 308 -29.80 -20.30 -9.86
CA SER A 308 -30.79 -19.23 -9.66
C SER A 308 -31.08 -18.98 -8.18
N GLN A 309 -31.23 -20.03 -7.39
CA GLN A 309 -31.46 -19.93 -5.95
C GLN A 309 -30.26 -19.30 -5.23
N VAL A 310 -29.03 -19.67 -5.61
CA VAL A 310 -27.81 -19.08 -5.07
C VAL A 310 -27.70 -17.60 -5.44
N HIS A 311 -27.95 -17.29 -6.71
CA HIS A 311 -27.94 -15.92 -7.23
C HIS A 311 -28.91 -15.00 -6.47
N ASP A 312 -30.17 -15.41 -6.33
CA ASP A 312 -31.20 -14.60 -5.68
C ASP A 312 -30.87 -14.37 -4.20
N TRP A 313 -30.32 -15.39 -3.53
CA TRP A 313 -29.88 -15.27 -2.14
C TRP A 313 -28.73 -14.26 -1.99
N ILE A 314 -27.71 -14.31 -2.86
CA ILE A 314 -26.60 -13.33 -2.80
C ILE A 314 -27.09 -11.92 -3.10
N LEU A 315 -27.93 -11.75 -4.13
CA LEU A 315 -28.48 -10.45 -4.49
C LEU A 315 -29.29 -9.81 -3.36
N GLN A 316 -30.10 -10.60 -2.65
CA GLN A 316 -30.83 -10.11 -1.48
C GLN A 316 -29.87 -9.60 -0.41
N ASN A 317 -28.83 -10.37 -0.07
CA ASN A 317 -27.84 -9.96 0.92
C ASN A 317 -27.05 -8.70 0.50
N ILE A 318 -26.68 -8.58 -0.79
CA ILE A 318 -26.02 -7.38 -1.32
C ILE A 318 -26.93 -6.16 -1.21
N SER A 319 -28.22 -6.31 -1.55
CA SER A 319 -29.19 -5.23 -1.48
C SER A 319 -29.38 -4.76 -0.04
N ASP A 320 -29.54 -5.70 0.89
CA ASP A 320 -29.61 -5.40 2.33
C ASP A 320 -28.34 -4.68 2.84
N ALA A 321 -27.16 -5.04 2.35
CA ALA A 321 -25.90 -4.39 2.71
C ALA A 321 -25.80 -2.95 2.17
N LEU A 322 -26.22 -2.72 0.92
CA LEU A 322 -26.25 -1.40 0.29
C LEU A 322 -27.24 -0.45 0.99
N ASP A 323 -28.42 -0.94 1.37
CA ASP A 323 -29.42 -0.17 2.11
C ASP A 323 -28.85 0.30 3.45
N ARG A 324 -28.16 -0.59 4.18
CA ARG A 324 -27.51 -0.25 5.46
C ARG A 324 -26.40 0.78 5.33
N ILE A 325 -25.58 0.68 4.28
CA ILE A 325 -24.53 1.68 4.02
C ILE A 325 -25.18 3.04 3.77
N SER A 326 -26.27 3.06 3.00
CA SER A 326 -27.04 4.27 2.68
C SER A 326 -27.71 4.88 3.93
N GLU A 327 -28.35 4.07 4.78
CA GLU A 327 -28.93 4.49 6.05
C GLU A 327 -27.87 5.10 6.98
N ARG A 328 -26.70 4.45 7.10
CA ARG A 328 -25.59 4.96 7.91
C ARG A 328 -25.01 6.27 7.37
N ALA A 329 -24.98 6.44 6.05
CA ALA A 329 -24.57 7.68 5.42
C ALA A 329 -25.56 8.82 5.70
N ALA A 330 -26.87 8.55 5.55
CA ALA A 330 -27.94 9.52 5.83
C ALA A 330 -28.01 9.93 7.31
N ALA A 331 -27.78 9.00 8.24
CA ALA A 331 -27.73 9.29 9.67
C ALA A 331 -26.58 10.24 10.06
N LYS A 332 -25.46 10.23 9.31
CA LYS A 332 -24.34 11.16 9.51
C LYS A 332 -24.63 12.56 8.95
N GLU A 333 -25.54 12.69 8.00
CA GLU A 333 -25.93 13.96 7.39
C GLU A 333 -27.01 14.68 8.22
N ASN A 334 -27.93 13.95 8.85
CA ASN A 334 -29.08 14.47 9.61
C ASN A 334 -28.81 14.68 11.12
N GLY A 335 -27.64 15.18 11.51
CA GLY A 335 -27.16 15.28 12.90
C GLY A 335 -28.23 15.34 14.01
N GLN A 336 -28.26 14.32 14.88
CA GLN A 336 -28.98 14.37 16.15
C GLN A 336 -28.35 15.42 17.06
N THR A 337 -28.90 16.64 17.04
CA THR A 337 -28.85 17.55 18.18
C THR A 337 -29.76 17.02 19.27
N SER A 338 -29.21 16.40 20.31
CA SER A 338 -29.89 16.30 21.60
C SER A 338 -29.92 17.71 22.23
N PRO A 339 -31.08 18.28 22.57
CA PRO A 339 -31.14 19.61 23.17
C PRO A 339 -31.16 19.51 24.69
N SER A 340 -30.18 20.11 25.37
CA SER A 340 -30.43 20.91 26.58
C SER A 340 -29.19 21.72 26.97
N ASP A 341 -29.40 23.03 26.97
CA ASP A 341 -28.57 24.19 27.28
C ASP A 341 -27.73 24.14 28.57
N GLN A 342 -26.57 24.81 28.58
CA GLN A 342 -26.46 26.18 29.14
C GLN A 342 -25.09 26.84 28.90
N ASP A 343 -25.17 28.13 28.57
CA ASP A 343 -24.13 29.13 28.30
C ASP A 343 -22.94 29.15 29.28
N VAL A 344 -21.74 29.54 28.80
CA VAL A 344 -20.90 30.62 29.36
C VAL A 344 -19.76 31.00 28.38
N LEU A 345 -19.82 32.26 27.94
CA LEU A 345 -18.78 33.28 27.67
C LEU A 345 -17.36 32.95 27.15
N MET A 346 -17.01 33.76 26.14
CA MET A 346 -15.71 34.10 25.58
C MET A 346 -14.55 34.24 26.60
N THR A 347 -13.44 33.52 26.40
CA THR A 347 -12.07 34.04 26.64
C THR A 347 -10.98 33.13 26.05
N ASP A 348 -10.08 33.79 25.33
CA ASP A 348 -8.65 33.56 25.08
C ASP A 348 -8.02 32.27 24.51
N VAL A 349 -7.04 32.60 23.66
CA VAL A 349 -6.13 31.79 22.85
C VAL A 349 -5.18 30.94 23.71
N SER A 350 -5.10 29.64 23.40
CA SER A 350 -3.94 28.78 23.66
C SER A 350 -3.94 27.58 22.69
N PRO A 351 -2.77 27.17 22.13
CA PRO A 351 -2.71 26.11 21.14
C PRO A 351 -2.63 24.74 21.85
N ASN A 352 -3.77 24.16 22.19
CA ASN A 352 -3.78 22.75 22.61
C ASN A 352 -3.87 21.84 21.38
N SER A 353 -2.96 20.87 21.37
CA SER A 353 -2.82 19.74 20.45
C SER A 353 -4.16 19.02 20.22
N LYS A 354 -4.86 19.41 19.15
CA LYS A 354 -5.95 18.60 18.61
C LYS A 354 -5.32 17.53 17.72
N THR A 355 -5.14 16.34 18.29
CA THR A 355 -5.06 15.11 17.50
C THR A 355 -6.28 15.09 16.57
N PRO A 356 -6.11 14.96 15.24
CA PRO A 356 -7.25 14.81 14.37
C PRO A 356 -7.79 13.39 14.55
N THR A 357 -8.67 13.20 15.54
CA THR A 357 -9.56 12.03 15.60
C THR A 357 -10.60 12.16 14.49
N SER A 358 -10.15 11.96 13.25
CA SER A 358 -11.08 11.66 12.16
C SER A 358 -11.60 10.24 12.42
N GLY A 359 -12.92 10.06 12.41
CA GLY A 359 -13.60 8.78 12.65
C GLY A 359 -13.38 7.72 11.56
N LYS A 360 -12.13 7.52 11.13
CA LYS A 360 -11.66 6.50 10.19
C LYS A 360 -10.78 5.52 10.97
N GLY A 361 -10.99 4.22 10.75
CA GLY A 361 -10.40 3.15 11.58
C GLY A 361 -8.86 3.20 11.68
N PRO A 362 -8.27 2.45 12.62
CA PRO A 362 -6.85 2.52 12.94
C PRO A 362 -5.91 2.17 11.77
N SER A 363 -6.40 1.60 10.67
CA SER A 363 -5.58 1.28 9.49
C SER A 363 -5.47 2.40 8.44
N PHE A 364 -6.03 3.59 8.69
CA PHE A 364 -6.09 4.68 7.71
C PHE A 364 -5.32 5.92 8.19
N ILE A 365 -4.34 6.36 7.42
CA ILE A 365 -3.51 7.54 7.67
C ILE A 365 -3.78 8.52 6.53
N GLU A 366 -4.46 9.63 6.81
CA GLU A 366 -4.86 10.57 5.77
C GLU A 366 -4.56 12.02 6.14
N GLY A 367 -4.10 12.79 5.16
CA GLY A 367 -4.00 14.24 5.27
C GLY A 367 -2.93 14.74 6.25
N VAL A 368 -1.94 13.90 6.57
CA VAL A 368 -0.79 14.30 7.37
C VAL A 368 0.03 15.33 6.58
N SER A 369 0.28 16.48 7.21
CA SER A 369 0.89 17.64 6.57
C SER A 369 1.90 18.30 7.48
N LYS A 370 3.13 18.50 6.99
CA LYS A 370 4.21 19.22 7.69
C LYS A 370 4.48 18.67 9.10
N GLN A 371 4.28 17.37 9.27
CA GLN A 371 4.44 16.67 10.54
C GLN A 371 5.04 15.30 10.27
N SER A 372 5.59 14.68 11.32
CA SER A 372 5.99 13.29 11.26
C SER A 372 4.98 12.44 12.01
N TYR A 373 4.64 11.28 11.45
CA TYR A 373 3.65 10.37 12.00
C TYR A 373 4.25 8.97 12.13
N VAL A 374 4.11 8.37 13.31
CA VAL A 374 4.64 7.03 13.61
C VAL A 374 3.49 6.14 14.01
N LYS A 375 3.48 4.93 13.48
CA LYS A 375 2.51 3.89 13.80
C LYS A 375 3.19 2.57 14.05
N GLN A 376 2.94 1.99 15.22
CA GLN A 376 3.53 0.73 15.66
C GLN A 376 2.56 -0.44 15.49
N ALA A 377 3.10 -1.67 15.56
CA ALA A 377 2.31 -2.90 15.45
C ALA A 377 1.16 -2.99 16.48
N SER A 378 1.37 -2.51 17.70
CA SER A 378 0.36 -2.50 18.78
C SER A 378 -0.85 -1.60 18.49
N GLU A 379 -0.70 -0.61 17.62
CA GLU A 379 -1.75 0.36 17.28
C GLU A 379 -2.57 -0.05 16.05
N LEU A 380 -2.17 -1.12 15.36
CA LEU A 380 -2.83 -1.63 14.17
C LEU A 380 -3.68 -2.85 14.52
N THR A 381 -4.99 -2.66 14.56
CA THR A 381 -5.95 -3.76 14.76
C THR A 381 -6.21 -4.57 13.49
N GLY A 382 -5.52 -4.26 12.38
CA GLY A 382 -5.78 -4.82 11.07
C GLY A 382 -4.48 -5.13 10.31
N SER A 383 -4.58 -6.09 9.39
CA SER A 383 -3.47 -6.54 8.54
C SER A 383 -3.26 -5.66 7.30
N PHE A 384 -3.84 -4.47 7.26
CA PHE A 384 -3.67 -3.53 6.15
C PHE A 384 -3.42 -2.11 6.65
N VAL A 385 -2.78 -1.29 5.82
CA VAL A 385 -2.65 0.16 6.03
C VAL A 385 -2.90 0.92 4.73
N LYS A 386 -3.53 2.09 4.82
CA LYS A 386 -3.71 2.98 3.67
C LYS A 386 -3.28 4.40 4.04
N VAL A 387 -2.24 4.88 3.36
CA VAL A 387 -1.63 6.22 3.52
C VAL A 387 -2.08 7.09 2.36
N VAL A 388 -2.85 8.14 2.64
CA VAL A 388 -3.59 8.88 1.61
C VAL A 388 -3.39 10.38 1.76
N ASN A 389 -3.15 11.09 0.65
CA ASN A 389 -3.12 12.55 0.59
C ASN A 389 -2.19 13.20 1.63
N CYS A 390 -1.09 12.54 1.98
CA CYS A 390 -0.11 13.07 2.94
C CYS A 390 0.96 13.87 2.21
N HIS A 391 1.35 15.02 2.77
CA HIS A 391 2.25 15.94 2.10
C HIS A 391 3.29 16.59 3.01
N GLU A 392 4.48 16.87 2.49
CA GLU A 392 5.57 17.52 3.24
C GLU A 392 5.87 16.85 4.60
N SER A 393 5.74 15.53 4.66
CA SER A 393 5.69 14.76 5.92
C SER A 393 6.60 13.54 5.88
N VAL A 394 6.92 13.00 7.06
CA VAL A 394 7.60 11.70 7.18
C VAL A 394 6.69 10.74 7.94
N ILE A 395 6.38 9.60 7.33
CA ILE A 395 5.42 8.64 7.86
C ILE A 395 6.13 7.31 8.08
N TYR A 396 6.04 6.78 9.28
CA TYR A 396 6.63 5.52 9.69
C TYR A 396 5.52 4.57 10.10
N VAL A 397 5.35 3.48 9.35
CA VAL A 397 4.42 2.39 9.68
C VAL A 397 5.26 1.15 9.97
N LEU A 398 5.66 0.97 11.22
CA LEU A 398 6.64 -0.05 11.64
C LEU A 398 5.91 -1.29 12.18
N ALA A 399 5.22 -2.01 11.30
CA ALA A 399 4.37 -3.13 11.65
C ALA A 399 4.37 -4.24 10.58
N PRO A 400 4.04 -5.49 10.97
CA PRO A 400 3.78 -6.57 10.02
C PRO A 400 2.40 -6.36 9.38
N LEU A 401 2.35 -6.33 8.05
CA LEU A 401 1.13 -6.07 7.29
C LEU A 401 0.94 -7.19 6.24
N LYS A 402 -0.31 -7.48 5.87
CA LYS A 402 -0.63 -8.24 4.65
C LYS A 402 -0.61 -7.31 3.44
N TYR A 403 -1.25 -6.14 3.54
CA TYR A 403 -1.39 -5.19 2.44
C TYR A 403 -1.04 -3.75 2.85
N ALA A 404 -0.53 -2.96 1.90
CA ALA A 404 -0.37 -1.53 2.09
C ALA A 404 -0.70 -0.75 0.81
N THR A 405 -1.39 0.38 0.96
CA THR A 405 -1.72 1.29 -0.15
C THR A 405 -1.21 2.69 0.16
N ILE A 406 -0.47 3.29 -0.76
CA ILE A 406 -0.03 4.69 -0.71
C ILE A 406 -0.68 5.41 -1.89
N TYR A 407 -1.41 6.48 -1.63
CA TYR A 407 -2.18 7.17 -2.66
C TYR A 407 -2.12 8.69 -2.51
N GLY A 408 -1.80 9.40 -3.59
CA GLY A 408 -1.93 10.87 -3.62
C GLY A 408 -0.95 11.61 -2.70
N CYS A 409 0.16 10.99 -2.31
CA CYS A 409 1.16 11.60 -1.43
C CYS A 409 2.13 12.49 -2.22
N SER A 410 2.60 13.58 -1.60
CA SER A 410 3.56 14.50 -2.25
C SER A 410 4.64 15.00 -1.32
N ASP A 411 5.87 15.13 -1.80
CA ASP A 411 6.99 15.68 -1.03
C ASP A 411 7.16 14.98 0.33
N ALA A 412 7.02 13.66 0.37
CA ALA A 412 6.95 12.88 1.60
C ALA A 412 7.98 11.74 1.62
N THR A 413 8.34 11.29 2.82
CA THR A 413 9.10 10.04 3.00
C THR A 413 8.24 9.06 3.78
N ILE A 414 8.00 7.88 3.21
CA ILE A 414 7.09 6.88 3.77
C ILE A 414 7.87 5.59 3.97
N VAL A 415 7.97 5.16 5.22
CA VAL A 415 8.62 3.91 5.64
C VAL A 415 7.54 2.92 6.00
N LEU A 416 7.52 1.79 5.31
CA LEU A 416 6.65 0.66 5.61
C LEU A 416 7.46 -0.48 6.24
N GLY A 417 6.84 -1.13 7.22
CA GLY A 417 7.28 -2.40 7.77
C GLY A 417 7.15 -3.53 6.76
N ALA A 418 7.27 -4.78 7.22
CA ALA A 418 7.21 -5.93 6.33
C ALA A 418 5.78 -6.19 5.84
N VAL A 419 5.59 -6.27 4.52
CA VAL A 419 4.28 -6.45 3.87
C VAL A 419 4.21 -7.79 3.12
N GLY A 420 3.49 -8.77 3.67
CA GLY A 420 3.52 -10.17 3.22
C GLY A 420 2.85 -10.47 1.88
N LYS A 421 1.88 -9.66 1.44
CA LYS A 421 1.13 -9.90 0.19
C LYS A 421 1.44 -8.87 -0.88
N ALA A 422 0.94 -7.64 -0.75
CA ALA A 422 1.13 -6.62 -1.79
C ALA A 422 1.16 -5.18 -1.27
N VAL A 423 2.02 -4.36 -1.88
CA VAL A 423 2.01 -2.90 -1.75
C VAL A 423 1.57 -2.27 -3.06
N ARG A 424 0.68 -1.28 -2.99
CA ARG A 424 0.26 -0.49 -4.15
C ARG A 424 0.53 1.00 -3.91
N ILE A 425 1.18 1.65 -4.86
CA ILE A 425 1.60 3.06 -4.74
C ILE A 425 1.11 3.82 -5.96
N GLU A 426 0.28 4.84 -5.76
CA GLU A 426 -0.35 5.55 -6.87
C GLU A 426 -0.42 7.06 -6.71
N HIS A 427 -0.38 7.76 -7.84
CA HIS A 427 -0.57 9.20 -7.91
C HIS A 427 0.33 9.98 -6.95
N CYS A 428 1.56 9.51 -6.73
CA CYS A 428 2.52 10.11 -5.82
C CYS A 428 3.54 10.97 -6.58
N GLU A 429 3.96 12.08 -5.97
CA GLU A 429 4.90 13.03 -6.58
C GLU A 429 6.04 13.40 -5.61
N ARG A 430 7.30 13.26 -6.02
CA ARG A 430 8.48 13.56 -5.16
C ARG A 430 8.41 12.84 -3.80
N VAL A 431 8.03 11.56 -3.83
CA VAL A 431 7.93 10.72 -2.63
C VAL A 431 9.09 9.73 -2.59
N HIS A 432 9.69 9.57 -1.41
CA HIS A 432 10.60 8.47 -1.11
C HIS A 432 9.83 7.37 -0.38
N VAL A 433 9.70 6.19 -0.97
CA VAL A 433 9.06 5.04 -0.31
C VAL A 433 10.10 3.98 -0.01
N ILE A 434 10.14 3.55 1.25
CA ILE A 434 11.02 2.49 1.72
C ILE A 434 10.14 1.33 2.18
N ALA A 435 10.19 0.19 1.47
CA ALA A 435 9.27 -0.91 1.71
C ALA A 435 9.92 -2.29 1.52
N ALA A 436 9.65 -3.19 2.46
CA ALA A 436 9.96 -4.62 2.35
C ALA A 436 8.66 -5.37 2.08
N ALA A 437 8.50 -6.00 0.92
CA ALA A 437 7.21 -6.56 0.51
C ALA A 437 7.34 -7.76 -0.42
N LYS A 438 6.33 -8.64 -0.46
CA LYS A 438 6.36 -9.77 -1.40
C LYS A 438 6.20 -9.28 -2.84
N ARG A 439 5.20 -8.43 -3.08
CA ARG A 439 4.87 -7.82 -4.37
C ARG A 439 4.67 -6.31 -4.24
N ILE A 440 5.09 -5.53 -5.23
CA ILE A 440 4.87 -4.07 -5.30
C ILE A 440 4.35 -3.69 -6.68
N CYS A 441 3.31 -2.84 -6.71
CA CYS A 441 2.81 -2.18 -7.91
C CYS A 441 2.89 -0.66 -7.74
N ILE A 442 3.51 0.02 -8.69
CA ILE A 442 3.69 1.47 -8.74
C ILE A 442 3.00 1.98 -9.98
N ALA A 443 2.07 2.92 -9.82
CA ALA A 443 1.35 3.51 -10.93
C ALA A 443 1.24 5.03 -10.85
N ASN A 444 1.22 5.69 -12.02
CA ASN A 444 0.95 7.12 -12.14
C ASN A 444 1.79 8.00 -11.19
N CYS A 445 3.08 7.66 -10.99
CA CYS A 445 3.98 8.33 -10.05
C CYS A 445 5.02 9.21 -10.77
N ARG A 446 5.46 10.29 -10.11
CA ARG A 446 6.40 11.25 -10.70
C ARG A 446 7.53 11.63 -9.75
N GLU A 447 8.77 11.56 -10.25
CA GLU A 447 9.98 11.99 -9.53
C GLU A 447 10.11 11.31 -8.16
N CYS A 448 9.67 10.05 -8.05
CA CYS A 448 9.71 9.25 -6.83
C CYS A 448 10.92 8.32 -6.80
N ILE A 449 11.40 8.02 -5.59
CA ILE A 449 12.49 7.06 -5.35
C ILE A 449 11.96 5.93 -4.46
N PHE A 450 12.18 4.69 -4.88
CA PHE A 450 11.71 3.49 -4.19
C PHE A 450 12.89 2.65 -3.70
N PHE A 451 13.02 2.49 -2.39
CA PHE A 451 14.03 1.64 -1.74
C PHE A 451 13.37 0.31 -1.36
N LEU A 452 13.67 -0.74 -2.10
CA LEU A 452 12.85 -1.94 -2.13
C LEU A 452 13.59 -3.19 -1.64
N GLY A 453 12.92 -3.94 -0.78
CA GLY A 453 13.28 -5.31 -0.41
C GLY A 453 12.15 -6.23 -0.85
N VAL A 454 12.22 -6.78 -2.07
CA VAL A 454 11.09 -7.48 -2.69
C VAL A 454 11.42 -8.87 -3.20
N ASN A 455 10.52 -9.82 -2.97
CA ASN A 455 10.69 -11.21 -3.43
C ASN A 455 10.25 -11.41 -4.88
N GLN A 456 9.29 -10.61 -5.35
CA GLN A 456 8.83 -10.57 -6.75
C GLN A 456 9.28 -9.28 -7.44
N GLN A 457 9.23 -9.28 -8.77
CA GLN A 457 9.60 -8.14 -9.61
C GLN A 457 8.62 -6.96 -9.38
N PRO A 458 9.13 -5.73 -9.14
CA PRO A 458 8.27 -4.55 -9.07
C PRO A 458 7.52 -4.30 -10.37
N LEU A 459 6.23 -4.00 -10.29
CA LEU A 459 5.40 -3.66 -11.44
C LEU A 459 5.29 -2.14 -11.58
N ILE A 460 5.61 -1.61 -12.76
CA ILE A 460 5.47 -0.18 -13.10
C ILE A 460 4.37 -0.03 -14.16
N VAL A 461 3.33 0.75 -13.85
CA VAL A 461 2.08 0.81 -14.63
C VAL A 461 1.62 2.23 -14.88
N GLY A 462 1.08 2.53 -16.07
CA GLY A 462 0.48 3.84 -16.35
C GLY A 462 1.52 4.94 -16.58
N ASP A 463 1.12 6.19 -16.34
CA ASP A 463 1.90 7.38 -16.69
C ASP A 463 2.90 7.75 -15.58
N ASN A 464 4.07 7.11 -15.65
CA ASN A 464 5.15 7.35 -14.70
C ASN A 464 6.23 8.24 -15.32
N HIS A 465 6.84 9.10 -14.49
CA HIS A 465 7.89 10.01 -14.95
C HIS A 465 9.07 10.06 -13.98
N LYS A 466 10.29 9.83 -14.47
CA LYS A 466 11.54 9.92 -13.68
C LYS A 466 11.51 9.10 -12.38
N LEU A 467 11.07 7.86 -12.46
CA LEU A 467 11.12 6.96 -11.32
C LEU A 467 12.52 6.39 -11.12
N GLN A 468 12.90 6.23 -9.86
CA GLN A 468 14.13 5.56 -9.47
C GLN A 468 13.86 4.41 -8.52
N VAL A 469 14.54 3.28 -8.71
CA VAL A 469 14.54 2.13 -7.80
C VAL A 469 15.94 1.92 -7.23
N ALA A 470 16.00 1.50 -5.97
CA ALA A 470 17.23 1.17 -5.26
C ALA A 470 17.02 0.00 -4.30
N PRO A 471 18.09 -0.66 -3.84
CA PRO A 471 18.00 -1.65 -2.77
C PRO A 471 17.38 -1.06 -1.50
N TYR A 472 16.72 -1.89 -0.69
CA TYR A 472 16.26 -1.52 0.65
C TYR A 472 17.44 -0.96 1.47
N ASN A 473 17.23 0.16 2.16
CA ASN A 473 18.31 0.96 2.74
C ASN A 473 18.12 1.31 4.23
N THR A 474 17.25 0.60 4.95
CA THR A 474 16.96 0.90 6.35
C THR A 474 16.77 -0.39 7.16
N PHE A 475 16.59 -0.25 8.47
CA PHE A 475 16.07 -1.30 9.34
C PHE A 475 15.51 -0.66 10.62
N TYR A 476 14.60 -1.37 11.28
CA TYR A 476 14.16 -1.08 12.64
C TYR A 476 14.28 -2.36 13.49
N PRO A 477 14.34 -2.27 14.83
CA PRO A 477 14.71 -3.41 15.67
C PRO A 477 13.88 -4.69 15.48
N LEU A 478 12.59 -4.58 15.15
CA LEU A 478 11.65 -5.69 14.98
C LEU A 478 11.50 -6.17 13.52
N LEU A 479 12.30 -5.64 12.58
CA LEU A 479 12.10 -5.88 11.15
C LEU A 479 12.17 -7.36 10.77
N GLU A 480 13.19 -8.10 11.23
CA GLU A 480 13.34 -9.52 10.88
C GLU A 480 12.20 -10.39 11.45
N GLU A 481 11.69 -10.06 12.64
CA GLU A 481 10.54 -10.74 13.23
C GLU A 481 9.28 -10.50 12.40
N HIS A 482 9.02 -9.24 12.02
CA HIS A 482 7.91 -8.90 11.14
C HIS A 482 8.04 -9.54 9.76
N MET A 483 9.26 -9.60 9.19
CA MET A 483 9.53 -10.31 7.93
C MET A 483 9.18 -11.79 8.03
N LYS A 484 9.60 -12.46 9.10
CA LYS A 484 9.27 -13.87 9.34
C LYS A 484 7.77 -14.09 9.52
N GLN A 485 7.09 -13.20 10.24
CA GLN A 485 5.64 -13.30 10.48
C GLN A 485 4.83 -13.22 9.18
N VAL A 486 5.27 -12.40 8.23
CA VAL A 486 4.53 -12.15 6.97
C VAL A 486 5.12 -12.88 5.76
N GLY A 487 6.16 -13.70 5.95
CA GLY A 487 6.75 -14.56 4.92
C GLY A 487 7.65 -13.85 3.92
N ILE A 488 8.33 -12.78 4.31
CA ILE A 488 9.31 -12.06 3.49
C ILE A 488 10.71 -12.61 3.72
N GLU A 489 11.39 -12.97 2.64
CA GLU A 489 12.76 -13.45 2.67
C GLU A 489 13.72 -12.34 2.23
N ALA A 490 14.87 -12.21 2.89
CA ALA A 490 15.88 -11.22 2.49
C ALA A 490 16.56 -11.55 1.14
N THR A 491 16.51 -12.82 0.72
CA THR A 491 17.07 -13.32 -0.53
C THR A 491 16.11 -14.34 -1.13
N PRO A 492 15.70 -14.22 -2.41
CA PRO A 492 16.15 -13.21 -3.38
C PRO A 492 15.50 -11.83 -3.15
N ASN A 493 16.26 -10.77 -3.47
CA ASN A 493 15.76 -9.40 -3.54
C ASN A 493 15.78 -8.90 -4.99
N ARG A 494 14.59 -8.81 -5.62
CA ARG A 494 14.39 -8.52 -7.05
C ARG A 494 14.10 -7.05 -7.37
N TRP A 495 14.46 -6.13 -6.48
CA TRP A 495 14.22 -4.69 -6.62
C TRP A 495 14.68 -4.09 -7.97
N GLY A 496 15.75 -4.62 -8.56
CA GLY A 496 16.34 -4.12 -9.80
C GLY A 496 15.72 -4.66 -11.09
N GLU A 497 14.81 -5.63 -10.97
CA GLU A 497 14.15 -6.33 -12.08
C GLU A 497 12.74 -5.76 -12.34
N ALA A 498 12.59 -4.44 -12.38
CA ALA A 498 11.28 -3.81 -12.56
C ALA A 498 10.68 -4.07 -13.95
N VAL A 499 9.42 -4.49 -13.99
CA VAL A 499 8.65 -4.78 -15.22
C VAL A 499 7.67 -3.65 -15.48
N ALA A 500 7.80 -3.01 -16.65
CA ALA A 500 6.89 -1.96 -17.08
C ALA A 500 5.74 -2.53 -17.94
N LEU A 501 4.50 -2.31 -17.54
CA LEU A 501 3.30 -2.74 -18.29
C LEU A 501 2.48 -1.53 -18.73
N GLY A 502 2.50 -1.26 -20.04
CA GLY A 502 1.55 -0.36 -20.75
C GLY A 502 1.51 1.09 -20.27
N LEU A 503 1.48 2.06 -21.19
CA LEU A 503 1.28 3.46 -20.80
C LEU A 503 -0.16 3.75 -20.34
N ILE A 504 -1.12 2.89 -20.73
CA ILE A 504 -2.55 3.06 -20.47
C ILE A 504 -3.00 1.98 -19.48
N ASP A 505 -3.41 2.38 -18.28
CA ASP A 505 -4.09 1.48 -17.34
C ASP A 505 -5.57 1.34 -17.75
N PRO A 506 -6.03 0.15 -18.21
CA PRO A 506 -7.42 -0.05 -18.61
C PRO A 506 -8.42 0.01 -17.45
N HIS A 507 -7.96 -0.08 -16.21
CA HIS A 507 -8.81 0.00 -15.03
C HIS A 507 -9.04 1.44 -14.57
N ASP A 508 -8.30 2.41 -15.11
CA ASP A 508 -8.49 3.82 -14.80
C ASP A 508 -9.64 4.43 -15.61
N SER A 509 -10.54 5.14 -14.91
CA SER A 509 -11.70 5.80 -15.54
C SER A 509 -11.38 7.15 -16.19
N HIS A 510 -10.10 7.53 -16.28
CA HIS A 510 -9.70 8.80 -16.86
C HIS A 510 -9.76 8.78 -18.40
N SER A 511 -10.41 9.79 -18.98
CA SER A 511 -10.27 10.09 -20.41
C SER A 511 -8.90 10.74 -20.66
N HIS A 512 -8.02 10.02 -21.35
CA HIS A 512 -6.73 10.57 -21.76
C HIS A 512 -6.88 11.42 -23.04
N PRO A 513 -6.12 12.53 -23.16
CA PRO A 513 -6.12 13.34 -24.36
C PRO A 513 -5.73 12.50 -25.58
N ALA A 514 -6.47 12.69 -26.66
CA ALA A 514 -6.50 11.85 -27.85
C ALA A 514 -5.13 11.37 -28.38
N GLY A 515 -5.04 10.07 -28.67
CA GLY A 515 -4.39 9.59 -29.90
C GLY A 515 -2.89 9.32 -29.88
N ILE A 516 -2.28 8.94 -28.75
CA ILE A 516 -0.92 8.39 -28.75
C ILE A 516 -1.00 6.89 -28.50
N SER A 517 -1.12 6.13 -29.59
CA SER A 517 -0.99 4.67 -29.60
C SER A 517 0.46 4.26 -29.29
N ASP A 518 0.62 3.33 -28.35
CA ASP A 518 1.77 2.43 -28.19
C ASP A 518 3.15 3.05 -27.92
N CYS A 519 3.24 4.01 -26.99
CA CYS A 519 4.51 4.27 -26.31
C CYS A 519 4.71 3.23 -25.18
N GLN A 520 5.85 2.53 -25.14
CA GLN A 520 6.20 1.66 -24.02
C GLN A 520 6.25 2.51 -22.72
N ALA A 521 5.65 2.01 -21.65
CA ALA A 521 5.75 2.65 -20.33
C ALA A 521 7.22 2.85 -19.95
N GLU A 522 7.57 4.04 -19.46
CA GLU A 522 8.93 4.34 -19.01
C GLU A 522 9.25 3.46 -17.79
N SER A 523 10.23 2.55 -17.93
CA SER A 523 10.69 1.74 -16.80
C SER A 523 11.46 2.61 -15.80
N ALA A 524 11.49 2.18 -14.54
CA ALA A 524 12.23 2.89 -13.50
C ALA A 524 13.74 2.74 -13.71
N THR A 525 14.47 3.84 -13.53
CA THR A 525 15.94 3.85 -13.58
C THR A 525 16.53 3.42 -12.24
N HIS A 526 17.77 2.92 -12.22
CA HIS A 526 18.44 2.61 -10.95
C HIS A 526 18.96 3.90 -10.31
N LEU A 527 18.81 4.03 -8.99
CA LEU A 527 19.45 5.11 -8.24
C LEU A 527 20.98 4.95 -8.33
N ASP A 528 21.68 6.03 -8.64
CA ASP A 528 23.14 6.05 -8.70
C ASP A 528 23.72 5.57 -7.35
N PRO A 529 24.65 4.59 -7.34
CA PRO A 529 25.33 4.14 -6.14
C PRO A 529 25.97 5.26 -5.31
N ASP A 530 26.44 6.34 -5.94
CA ASP A 530 27.05 7.48 -5.23
C ASP A 530 26.00 8.34 -4.50
N GLN A 531 24.72 8.22 -4.88
CA GLN A 531 23.58 8.89 -4.23
C GLN A 531 22.90 8.01 -3.17
N PHE A 532 23.26 6.72 -3.11
CA PHE A 532 22.68 5.78 -2.17
C PHE A 532 23.16 6.04 -0.73
N THR A 533 22.21 6.14 0.20
CA THR A 533 22.49 6.40 1.61
C THR A 533 21.56 5.56 2.48
N ASN A 534 22.07 5.09 3.62
CA ASN A 534 21.24 4.38 4.58
C ASN A 534 20.28 5.37 5.25
N PHE A 535 19.00 5.02 5.26
CA PHE A 535 17.97 5.79 5.95
C PHE A 535 17.92 5.34 7.41
N LEU A 536 18.06 6.28 8.36
CA LEU A 536 17.94 5.97 9.78
C LEU A 536 16.53 6.25 10.27
N ILE A 537 15.95 5.25 10.94
CA ILE A 537 14.70 5.40 11.67
C ILE A 537 15.06 5.91 13.08
N PRO A 538 14.51 7.04 13.54
CA PRO A 538 14.80 7.55 14.88
C PRO A 538 14.41 6.55 15.98
N ASN A 539 15.26 6.44 17.00
CA ASN A 539 14.99 5.62 18.18
C ASN A 539 14.04 6.35 19.14
N TRP A 540 12.74 6.33 18.86
CA TRP A 540 11.73 6.91 19.79
C TRP A 540 11.44 6.05 21.02
N LEU A 541 12.00 4.84 21.08
CA LEU A 541 11.63 3.80 22.05
C LEU A 541 12.83 3.33 22.85
N GLU A 542 13.58 4.25 23.47
CA GLU A 542 14.52 3.88 24.54
C GLU A 542 13.73 3.23 25.69
N GLY A 543 13.60 1.90 25.66
CA GLY A 543 12.99 1.09 26.72
C GLY A 543 11.95 0.04 26.30
N GLN A 544 11.43 0.08 25.06
CA GLN A 544 10.48 -0.93 24.57
C GLN A 544 11.07 -1.72 23.38
N ALA A 545 11.30 -3.00 23.63
CA ALA A 545 11.82 -4.03 22.72
C ALA A 545 13.25 -3.78 22.18
N SER A 546 14.23 -4.40 22.83
CA SER A 546 15.53 -4.71 22.20
C SER A 546 15.29 -5.73 21.09
N GLY A 547 14.87 -5.27 19.91
CA GLY A 547 14.62 -6.15 18.77
C GLY A 547 15.89 -6.85 18.27
N THR A 548 15.72 -7.93 17.52
CA THR A 548 16.83 -8.79 17.06
C THR A 548 17.65 -8.16 15.93
N THR A 549 17.05 -7.24 15.17
CA THR A 549 17.64 -6.66 13.96
C THR A 549 18.64 -5.56 14.31
N LYS A 550 19.90 -5.78 13.95
CA LYS A 550 21.02 -4.86 14.24
C LYS A 550 21.53 -4.12 13.01
N ASP A 551 21.22 -4.63 11.84
CA ASP A 551 21.66 -4.14 10.54
C ASP A 551 20.60 -4.43 9.47
N ASN A 552 20.79 -3.87 8.29
CA ASN A 552 19.86 -4.07 7.17
C ASN A 552 19.89 -5.54 6.73
N PRO A 553 18.76 -6.29 6.83
CA PRO A 553 18.74 -7.71 6.51
C PRO A 553 18.89 -7.98 5.01
N PHE A 554 18.64 -6.99 4.15
CA PHE A 554 18.76 -7.15 2.70
C PHE A 554 20.20 -6.93 2.24
N PRO A 555 20.83 -7.93 1.59
CA PRO A 555 22.19 -7.76 1.09
C PRO A 555 22.22 -6.73 -0.04
N LEU A 556 23.20 -5.83 0.03
CA LEU A 556 23.43 -4.81 -0.98
C LEU A 556 24.26 -5.38 -2.15
N PRO A 557 24.00 -4.98 -3.40
CA PRO A 557 24.85 -5.32 -4.54
C PRO A 557 26.25 -4.67 -4.43
N ASP A 558 27.25 -5.28 -5.06
CA ASP A 558 28.67 -4.87 -4.99
C ASP A 558 28.90 -3.39 -5.35
N ALA A 559 28.17 -2.87 -6.34
CA ALA A 559 28.26 -1.47 -6.75
C ALA A 559 27.87 -0.51 -5.61
N TYR A 560 26.76 -0.80 -4.91
CA TYR A 560 26.29 0.00 -3.78
C TYR A 560 27.18 -0.17 -2.56
N LEU A 561 27.65 -1.40 -2.27
CA LEU A 561 28.59 -1.68 -1.18
C LEU A 561 29.92 -0.94 -1.35
N SER A 562 30.49 -0.97 -2.55
CA SER A 562 31.77 -0.31 -2.84
C SER A 562 31.66 1.21 -2.76
N SER A 563 30.55 1.78 -3.23
CA SER A 563 30.23 3.20 -3.04
C SER A 563 30.09 3.57 -1.55
N GLN A 564 29.34 2.78 -0.77
CA GLN A 564 29.20 3.00 0.68
C GLN A 564 30.55 3.02 1.39
N ARG A 565 31.39 2.01 1.16
CA ARG A 565 32.73 1.94 1.77
C ARG A 565 33.61 3.11 1.36
N ARG A 566 33.56 3.54 0.09
CA ARG A 566 34.28 4.72 -0.37
C ARG A 566 33.82 5.97 0.36
N ASN A 567 32.52 6.15 0.51
CA ASN A 567 31.90 7.27 1.21
C ASN A 567 32.25 7.29 2.71
N GLU A 568 32.26 6.13 3.37
CA GLU A 568 32.71 5.97 4.75
C GLU A 568 34.20 6.32 4.92
N ASN A 569 35.06 5.80 4.04
CA ASN A 569 36.49 6.09 4.06
C ASN A 569 36.78 7.58 3.84
N ASN A 570 36.12 8.20 2.85
CA ASN A 570 36.21 9.64 2.59
C ASN A 570 35.79 10.45 3.81
N LEU A 571 34.72 10.04 4.49
CA LEU A 571 34.30 10.70 5.72
C LEU A 571 35.34 10.57 6.84
N VAL A 572 35.92 9.39 7.04
CA VAL A 572 36.96 9.19 8.06
C VAL A 572 38.18 10.05 7.76
N GLU A 573 38.60 10.10 6.50
CA GLU A 573 39.70 10.96 6.05
C GLU A 573 39.41 12.44 6.29
N VAL A 574 38.23 12.93 5.89
CA VAL A 574 37.81 14.32 6.12
C VAL A 574 37.77 14.66 7.60
N LYS A 575 37.24 13.77 8.46
CA LYS A 575 37.24 13.97 9.92
C LYS A 575 38.66 14.06 10.48
N GLN A 576 39.57 13.22 9.99
CA GLN A 576 40.96 13.24 10.42
C GLN A 576 41.64 14.55 9.98
N ILE A 577 41.45 14.98 8.74
CA ILE A 577 41.96 16.25 8.21
C ILE A 577 41.44 17.43 9.05
N LEU A 578 40.15 17.44 9.40
CA LEU A 578 39.56 18.49 10.24
C LEU A 578 40.14 18.51 11.66
N LYS A 579 40.49 17.34 12.21
CA LYS A 579 41.08 17.20 13.54
C LYS A 579 42.57 17.61 13.57
N GLU A 580 43.31 17.28 12.53
CA GLU A 580 44.74 17.55 12.40
C GLU A 580 45.06 18.93 11.84
N ALA A 581 44.07 19.63 11.26
CA ALA A 581 44.26 20.97 10.72
C ALA A 581 44.78 21.93 11.81
N PRO A 582 45.95 22.60 11.59
CA PRO A 582 46.53 23.55 12.53
C PRO A 582 45.75 24.87 12.48
N LEU A 583 44.55 24.87 13.06
CA LEU A 583 43.68 26.03 13.14
C LEU A 583 43.74 26.63 14.54
N GLU A 584 43.86 27.96 14.61
CA GLU A 584 43.63 28.72 15.84
C GLU A 584 42.19 28.52 16.34
N ASP A 585 41.96 28.62 17.65
CA ASP A 585 40.64 28.32 18.24
C ASP A 585 39.53 29.27 17.76
N SER A 586 39.87 30.51 17.38
CA SER A 586 38.97 31.45 16.71
C SER A 586 38.49 30.91 15.35
N ARG A 587 39.42 30.44 14.51
CA ARG A 587 39.13 29.86 13.19
C ARG A 587 38.40 28.54 13.26
N LYS A 588 38.65 27.72 14.30
CA LYS A 588 37.87 26.49 14.56
C LYS A 588 36.39 26.82 14.83
N LYS A 589 36.12 27.88 15.62
CA LYS A 589 34.75 28.35 15.88
C LYS A 589 34.08 28.89 14.62
N GLU A 590 34.79 29.64 13.80
CA GLU A 590 34.28 30.13 12.51
C GLU A 590 33.94 28.97 11.56
N LEU A 591 34.83 27.98 11.45
CA LEU A 591 34.60 26.79 10.62
C LEU A 591 33.39 25.98 11.10
N SER A 592 33.27 25.76 12.41
CA SER A 592 32.11 25.07 13.01
C SER A 592 30.80 25.82 12.71
N THR A 593 30.81 27.15 12.85
CA THR A 593 29.64 27.99 12.54
C THR A 593 29.27 27.90 11.06
N ALA A 594 30.25 27.96 10.16
CA ALA A 594 30.02 27.82 8.73
C ALA A 594 29.45 26.43 8.39
N LEU A 595 30.01 25.36 8.96
CA LEU A 595 29.49 24.00 8.79
C LEU A 595 28.04 23.88 9.25
N HIS A 596 27.68 24.47 10.40
CA HIS A 596 26.29 24.49 10.87
C HIS A 596 25.34 25.23 9.92
N VAL A 597 25.76 26.36 9.34
CA VAL A 597 24.94 27.09 8.37
C VAL A 597 24.74 26.27 7.10
N TYR A 598 25.82 25.72 6.52
CA TYR A 598 25.71 24.87 5.34
C TYR A 598 24.91 23.59 5.61
N PHE A 599 25.04 23.03 6.81
CA PHE A 599 24.25 21.88 7.22
C PHE A 599 22.75 22.21 7.30
N LYS A 600 22.42 23.36 7.90
CA LYS A 600 21.04 23.85 7.95
C LYS A 600 20.49 24.08 6.54
N ASP A 601 21.22 24.78 5.68
CA ASP A 601 20.80 25.03 4.30
C ASP A 601 20.58 23.72 3.53
N TRP A 602 21.45 22.73 3.75
CA TRP A 602 21.30 21.39 3.20
C TRP A 602 20.03 20.68 3.72
N LEU A 603 19.72 20.77 5.02
CA LEU A 603 18.49 20.19 5.59
C LEU A 603 17.22 20.77 4.95
N TYR A 604 17.18 22.08 4.68
CA TYR A 604 16.05 22.72 4.00
C TYR A 604 16.01 22.35 2.51
N ALA A 605 17.14 22.41 1.81
CA ALA A 605 17.21 22.12 0.38
C ALA A 605 16.87 20.65 0.05
N SER A 606 17.23 19.71 0.94
CA SER A 606 16.94 18.28 0.79
C SER A 606 15.56 17.88 1.31
N GLY A 607 14.87 18.74 2.05
CA GLY A 607 13.63 18.40 2.75
C GLY A 607 13.83 17.53 4.01
N ASN A 608 15.06 17.14 4.35
CA ASN A 608 15.38 16.34 5.53
C ASN A 608 15.05 17.04 6.85
N ILE A 609 14.88 18.36 6.84
CA ILE A 609 14.35 19.14 7.96
C ILE A 609 13.05 18.54 8.54
N ARG A 610 12.24 17.86 7.71
CA ARG A 610 10.97 17.23 8.12
C ARG A 610 11.17 16.10 9.12
N GLN A 611 12.30 15.39 9.07
CA GLN A 611 12.63 14.34 10.05
C GLN A 611 12.80 14.92 11.47
N LEU A 612 13.19 16.19 11.56
CA LEU A 612 13.33 16.89 12.84
C LEU A 612 11.98 17.34 13.42
N TYR A 613 10.88 17.29 12.66
CA TYR A 613 9.54 17.60 13.20
C TYR A 613 9.14 16.64 14.32
N CYS A 614 9.68 15.40 14.33
CA CYS A 614 9.46 14.46 15.42
C CYS A 614 10.00 14.95 16.77
N LEU A 615 11.01 15.83 16.76
CA LEU A 615 11.72 16.29 17.97
C LEU A 615 11.17 17.60 18.54
N GLN A 616 10.26 18.25 17.82
CA GLN A 616 9.65 19.52 18.24
C GLN A 616 8.35 19.32 19.05
N GLY A 617 7.95 18.06 19.26
CA GLY A 617 6.68 17.69 19.89
C GLY A 617 6.77 17.18 21.33
N GLU A 618 7.93 17.27 21.98
CA GLU A 618 8.08 16.99 23.43
C GLU A 618 7.91 18.22 24.31
#